data_AF-A0A535ZY07-F1
#
_entry.id   AF-A0A535ZY07-F1
#
_cell.length_a   1.000
_cell.length_b   1.000
_cell.length_c   1.000
_cell.angle_alpha   90.00
_cell.angle_beta   90.00
_cell.angle_gamma   90.00
#
_symmetry.space_group_name_H-M   'P 1'
#
loop_
_entity.id
_entity.type
_entity.pdbx_description
1 polymer ?
#
loop_
_entity_poly.entity_id
_entity_poly.type
_entity_poly.pdbx_seq_one_letter_code
_entity_poly.pdbx_strand_id
1 'polypeptide(L)'
;AFVAGSSDRVLVAADYSQIELRVLAHVSQDPALLDAFRSGADIHRRTAAAGFGVAESAVTREQRDVAKMLNFGIIYGMSDFGLAWRMQMPREEAQRFIDEYFKRYGQVRRYVLETKAFCVEQGYVETLLGRRRYIPDMTSRVNAVRNAAERMAINMPIQGTAADIMKIAMARVHRALHDSDLHARVLLQVHDELVAEVPRLEVERMARLLGDEMSGAYELDVPLVVDVRTGPNWDEMQRLEVNATANA
;
A
#
# COMPACT_ATOMS: atom_id res chain seq x y z
N ALA A 1 -21.32 -13.96 8.40
CA ALA A 1 -19.99 -13.51 8.85
C ALA A 1 -19.02 -14.69 8.82
N PHE A 2 -17.75 -14.47 8.46
CA PHE A 2 -16.69 -15.48 8.61
C PHE A 2 -16.23 -15.50 10.07
N VAL A 3 -16.28 -16.67 10.71
CA VAL A 3 -16.03 -16.86 12.15
C VAL A 3 -14.86 -17.84 12.36
N ALA A 4 -14.23 -17.78 13.53
CA ALA A 4 -13.27 -18.81 13.94
C ALA A 4 -13.96 -20.18 14.09
N GLY A 5 -13.21 -21.25 13.87
CA GLY A 5 -13.71 -22.63 13.82
C GLY A 5 -14.12 -23.22 15.17
N SER A 6 -13.80 -22.57 16.29
CA SER A 6 -14.20 -23.00 17.63
C SER A 6 -14.25 -21.81 18.61
N SER A 7 -14.95 -21.98 19.74
CA SER A 7 -15.18 -20.92 20.73
C SER A 7 -13.92 -20.48 21.49
N ASP A 8 -12.93 -21.37 21.62
CA ASP A 8 -11.62 -21.12 22.21
C ASP A 8 -10.64 -20.42 21.25
N ARG A 9 -11.05 -20.19 20.00
CA ARG A 9 -10.27 -19.52 18.97
C ARG A 9 -10.85 -18.16 18.58
N VAL A 10 -10.00 -17.32 18.00
CA VAL A 10 -10.32 -16.03 17.41
C VAL A 10 -9.57 -15.87 16.10
N LEU A 11 -9.99 -14.89 15.30
CA LEU A 11 -9.25 -14.47 14.13
C LEU A 11 -8.30 -13.33 14.52
N VAL A 12 -7.07 -13.39 14.00
CA VAL A 12 -6.06 -12.32 14.07
C VAL A 12 -5.71 -11.93 12.64
N ALA A 13 -5.86 -10.67 12.30
CA ALA A 13 -5.50 -10.12 10.99
C ALA A 13 -4.34 -9.13 11.13
N ALA A 14 -3.35 -9.23 10.26
CA ALA A 14 -2.23 -8.30 10.18
C ALA A 14 -2.19 -7.71 8.77
N ASP A 15 -2.23 -6.38 8.67
CA ASP A 15 -2.34 -5.63 7.42
C ASP A 15 -1.20 -4.62 7.30
N TYR A 16 -0.59 -4.50 6.12
CA TYR A 16 0.40 -3.45 5.93
C TYR A 16 -0.25 -2.08 5.82
N SER A 17 0.23 -1.15 6.65
CA SER A 17 -0.19 0.24 6.57
C SER A 17 0.39 0.92 5.32
N GLN A 18 -0.41 0.99 4.26
CA GLN A 18 -0.14 1.76 3.04
C GLN A 18 1.08 1.27 2.24
N ILE A 19 1.26 -0.05 2.11
CA ILE A 19 2.45 -0.65 1.47
C ILE A 19 2.71 -0.11 0.05
N GLU A 20 1.68 0.09 -0.78
CA GLU A 20 1.87 0.61 -2.14
C GLU A 20 2.46 2.03 -2.14
N LEU A 21 2.06 2.89 -1.20
CA LEU A 21 2.62 4.25 -1.08
C LEU A 21 4.03 4.24 -0.51
N ARG A 22 4.36 3.29 0.37
CA ARG A 22 5.74 3.09 0.85
C ARG A 22 6.66 2.62 -0.26
N VAL A 23 6.19 1.69 -1.09
CA VAL A 23 6.90 1.28 -2.31
C VAL A 23 7.06 2.46 -3.26
N LEU A 24 6.01 3.27 -3.47
CA LEU A 24 6.11 4.49 -4.27
C LEU A 24 7.18 5.45 -3.72
N ALA A 25 7.22 5.66 -2.40
CA ALA A 25 8.23 6.50 -1.74
C ALA A 25 9.65 6.02 -2.04
N HIS A 26 9.87 4.69 -1.93
CA HIS A 26 11.15 4.07 -2.22
C HIS A 26 11.52 4.17 -3.71
N VAL A 27 10.64 3.81 -4.66
CA VAL A 27 11.02 3.83 -6.08
C VAL A 27 11.16 5.24 -6.66
N SER A 28 10.38 6.20 -6.15
CA SER A 28 10.45 7.59 -6.59
C SER A 28 11.59 8.37 -5.93
N GLN A 29 12.05 7.95 -4.75
CA GLN A 29 13.00 8.70 -3.93
C GLN A 29 12.53 10.15 -3.67
N ASP A 30 11.22 10.37 -3.58
CA ASP A 30 10.68 11.70 -3.35
C ASP A 30 10.90 12.13 -1.90
N PRO A 31 11.66 13.21 -1.64
CA PRO A 31 12.05 13.58 -0.28
C PRO A 31 10.84 13.97 0.59
N ALA A 32 9.81 14.60 0.01
CA ALA A 32 8.61 14.97 0.76
C ALA A 32 7.76 13.74 1.12
N LEU A 33 7.75 12.74 0.24
CA LEU A 33 7.06 11.47 0.47
C LEU A 33 7.80 10.59 1.50
N LEU A 34 9.13 10.48 1.38
CA LEU A 34 9.98 9.79 2.35
C LEU A 34 9.87 10.41 3.74
N ASP A 35 9.92 11.75 3.84
CA ASP A 35 9.73 12.47 5.11
C ASP A 35 8.36 12.18 5.73
N ALA A 36 7.28 12.22 4.95
CA ALA A 36 5.94 11.96 5.46
C ALA A 36 5.81 10.60 6.13
N PHE A 37 6.45 9.56 5.58
CA PHE A 37 6.46 8.24 6.21
C PHE A 37 7.37 8.15 7.42
N ARG A 38 8.54 8.81 7.40
CA ARG A 38 9.49 8.80 8.53
C ARG A 38 8.96 9.58 9.73
N SER A 39 8.21 10.65 9.50
CA SER A 39 7.61 11.45 10.57
C SER A 39 6.30 10.88 11.12
N GLY A 40 5.82 9.74 10.59
CA GLY A 40 4.51 9.17 10.94
C GLY A 40 3.33 10.08 10.56
N ALA A 41 3.50 10.98 9.60
CA ALA A 41 2.44 11.90 9.19
C ALA A 41 1.33 11.16 8.43
N ASP A 42 0.10 11.65 8.57
CA ASP A 42 -1.00 11.20 7.72
C ASP A 42 -0.83 11.78 6.31
N ILE A 43 -0.26 10.97 5.42
CA ILE A 43 0.02 11.35 4.04
C ILE A 43 -1.22 11.86 3.29
N HIS A 44 -2.41 11.32 3.58
CA HIS A 44 -3.64 11.74 2.94
C HIS A 44 -4.05 13.13 3.43
N ARG A 45 -3.95 13.39 4.74
CA ARG A 45 -4.18 14.74 5.27
C ARG A 45 -3.17 15.74 4.75
N ARG A 46 -1.89 15.37 4.68
CA ARG A 46 -0.83 16.25 4.15
C ARG A 46 -1.04 16.58 2.67
N THR A 47 -1.42 15.60 1.85
CA THR A 47 -1.79 15.82 0.45
C THR A 47 -3.07 16.68 0.34
N ALA A 48 -4.09 16.44 1.17
CA ALA A 48 -5.31 17.23 1.18
C ALA A 48 -5.05 18.70 1.55
N ALA A 49 -4.28 18.94 2.62
CA ALA A 49 -3.89 20.27 3.05
C ALA A 49 -3.24 21.07 1.92
N ALA A 50 -2.30 20.45 1.21
CA ALA A 50 -1.65 21.06 0.05
C ALA A 50 -2.62 21.32 -1.12
N GLY A 51 -3.44 20.33 -1.49
CA GLY A 51 -4.35 20.44 -2.64
C GLY A 51 -5.51 21.43 -2.43
N PHE A 52 -6.04 21.50 -1.21
CA PHE A 52 -7.13 22.41 -0.85
C PHE A 52 -6.63 23.77 -0.32
N GLY A 53 -5.33 23.94 -0.10
CA GLY A 53 -4.76 25.18 0.43
C GLY A 53 -5.15 25.48 1.88
N VAL A 54 -5.31 24.44 2.71
CA VAL A 54 -5.71 24.55 4.13
C VAL A 54 -4.65 23.95 5.05
N ALA A 55 -4.67 24.28 6.34
CA ALA A 55 -3.81 23.64 7.33
C ALA A 55 -4.18 22.16 7.52
N GLU A 56 -3.23 21.27 7.83
CA GLU A 56 -3.49 19.84 8.08
C GLU A 56 -4.55 19.59 9.17
N SER A 57 -4.58 20.46 10.19
CA SER A 57 -5.58 20.43 11.27
C SER A 57 -6.99 20.84 10.83
N ALA A 58 -7.11 21.58 9.72
CA ALA A 58 -8.37 22.02 9.13
C ALA A 58 -8.89 21.07 8.05
N VAL A 59 -8.13 20.01 7.71
CA VAL A 59 -8.54 19.01 6.72
C VAL A 59 -9.75 18.22 7.23
N THR A 60 -10.85 18.30 6.50
CA THR A 60 -12.06 17.52 6.80
C THR A 60 -11.86 16.05 6.42
N ARG A 61 -12.75 15.16 6.89
CA ARG A 61 -12.70 13.75 6.53
C ARG A 61 -12.90 13.56 5.02
N GLU A 62 -13.81 14.31 4.43
CA GLU A 62 -14.11 14.28 3.00
C GLU A 62 -12.89 14.71 2.17
N GLN A 63 -12.21 15.79 2.57
CA GLN A 63 -10.98 16.25 1.92
C GLN A 63 -9.86 15.21 2.02
N ARG A 64 -9.71 14.56 3.18
CA ARG A 64 -8.77 13.46 3.37
C ARG A 64 -9.08 12.27 2.46
N ASP A 65 -10.35 11.90 2.33
CA ASP A 65 -10.78 10.78 1.49
C ASP A 65 -10.56 11.10 -0.01
N VAL A 66 -10.75 12.37 -0.42
CA VAL A 66 -10.36 12.86 -1.75
C VAL A 66 -8.85 12.68 -1.98
N ALA A 67 -8.01 13.14 -1.05
CA ALA A 67 -6.56 12.98 -1.18
C ALA A 67 -6.11 11.51 -1.14
N LYS A 68 -6.82 10.65 -0.39
CA LYS A 68 -6.60 9.20 -0.42
C LYS A 68 -6.84 8.65 -1.82
N MET A 69 -7.99 8.93 -2.41
CA MET A 69 -8.31 8.50 -3.77
C MET A 69 -7.33 9.07 -4.80
N LEU A 70 -6.83 10.30 -4.62
CA LEU A 70 -5.80 10.89 -5.48
C LEU A 70 -4.46 10.14 -5.37
N ASN A 71 -3.95 9.94 -4.15
CA ASN A 71 -2.69 9.21 -3.91
C ASN A 71 -2.71 7.84 -4.59
N PHE A 72 -3.81 7.10 -4.43
CA PHE A 72 -4.02 5.82 -5.11
C PHE A 72 -4.20 6.01 -6.62
N GLY A 73 -5.00 6.97 -7.05
CA GLY A 73 -5.23 7.25 -8.47
C GLY A 73 -3.94 7.50 -9.24
N ILE A 74 -2.98 8.21 -8.65
CA ILE A 74 -1.68 8.49 -9.27
C ILE A 74 -0.82 7.21 -9.37
N ILE A 75 -0.83 6.33 -8.35
CA ILE A 75 -0.24 4.98 -8.43
C ILE A 75 -0.86 4.15 -9.58
N TYR A 76 -2.13 4.38 -9.90
CA TYR A 76 -2.84 3.71 -10.99
C TYR A 76 -2.76 4.43 -12.35
N GLY A 77 -1.98 5.51 -12.46
CA GLY A 77 -1.87 6.30 -13.69
C GLY A 77 -3.18 6.97 -14.11
N MET A 78 -4.04 7.31 -13.15
CA MET A 78 -5.31 7.98 -13.39
C MET A 78 -5.10 9.34 -14.06
N SER A 79 -5.91 9.61 -15.10
CA SER A 79 -5.95 10.92 -15.73
C SER A 79 -6.83 11.90 -14.96
N ASP A 80 -6.67 13.19 -15.27
CA ASP A 80 -7.59 14.26 -14.89
C ASP A 80 -9.07 13.91 -15.13
N PHE A 81 -9.39 13.29 -16.27
CA PHE A 81 -10.73 12.82 -16.59
C PHE A 81 -11.22 11.73 -15.62
N GLY A 82 -10.36 10.75 -15.32
CA GLY A 82 -10.70 9.66 -14.39
C GLY A 82 -10.90 10.16 -12.97
N LEU A 83 -10.09 11.14 -12.55
CA LEU A 83 -10.21 11.79 -11.26
C LEU A 83 -11.48 12.63 -11.17
N ALA A 84 -11.75 13.46 -12.17
CA ALA A 84 -12.97 14.28 -12.25
C ALA A 84 -14.25 13.44 -12.14
N TRP A 85 -14.29 12.32 -12.86
CA TRP A 85 -15.43 11.40 -12.84
C TRP A 85 -15.64 10.75 -11.47
N ARG A 86 -14.56 10.25 -10.83
CA ARG A 86 -14.66 9.63 -9.50
C ARG A 86 -15.05 10.61 -8.40
N MET A 87 -14.53 11.84 -8.49
CA MET A 87 -14.75 12.88 -7.48
C MET A 87 -16.00 13.71 -7.72
N GLN A 88 -16.70 13.48 -8.84
CA GLN A 88 -17.82 14.32 -9.29
C GLN A 88 -17.48 15.82 -9.29
N MET A 89 -16.26 16.16 -9.73
CA MET A 89 -15.75 17.54 -9.78
C MET A 89 -15.46 17.98 -11.23
N PRO A 90 -15.40 19.29 -11.51
CA PRO A 90 -14.97 19.80 -12.81
C PRO A 90 -13.58 19.29 -13.19
N ARG A 91 -13.37 19.00 -14.48
CA ARG A 91 -12.08 18.51 -15.01
C ARG A 91 -10.91 19.46 -14.72
N GLU A 92 -11.15 20.76 -14.82
CA GLU A 92 -10.13 21.77 -14.50
C GLU A 92 -9.70 21.70 -13.03
N GLU A 93 -10.62 21.40 -12.12
CA GLU A 93 -10.31 21.22 -10.71
C GLU A 93 -9.48 19.96 -10.48
N ALA A 94 -9.86 18.84 -11.10
CA ALA A 94 -9.09 17.61 -11.06
C ALA A 94 -7.66 17.80 -11.61
N GLN A 95 -7.49 18.55 -12.70
CA GLN A 95 -6.19 18.88 -13.25
C GLN A 95 -5.36 19.71 -12.26
N ARG A 96 -5.93 20.75 -11.64
CA ARG A 96 -5.25 21.54 -10.59
C ARG A 96 -4.79 20.68 -9.42
N PHE A 97 -5.60 19.71 -8.98
CA PHE A 97 -5.22 18.78 -7.92
C PHE A 97 -4.02 17.91 -8.31
N ILE A 98 -4.01 17.39 -9.54
CA ILE A 98 -2.88 16.60 -10.06
C ILE A 98 -1.62 17.46 -10.16
N ASP A 99 -1.74 18.70 -10.63
CA ASP A 99 -0.61 19.61 -10.78
C ASP A 99 -0.01 20.01 -9.43
N GLU A 100 -0.82 20.37 -8.44
CA GLU A 100 -0.33 20.67 -7.08
C GLU A 100 0.27 19.42 -6.41
N TYR A 101 -0.29 18.23 -6.64
CA TYR A 101 0.34 16.98 -6.19
C TYR A 101 1.75 16.82 -6.77
N PHE A 102 1.91 16.93 -8.10
CA PHE A 102 3.22 16.71 -8.72
C PHE A 102 4.20 17.86 -8.47
N LYS A 103 3.71 19.06 -8.17
CA LYS A 103 4.54 20.18 -7.72
C LYS A 103 5.12 19.90 -6.33
N ARG A 104 4.36 19.24 -5.45
CA ARG A 104 4.83 18.81 -4.13
C ARG A 104 5.73 17.58 -4.23
N TYR A 105 5.33 16.58 -5.02
CA TYR A 105 6.01 15.30 -5.17
C TYR A 105 6.65 15.19 -6.56
N GLY A 106 7.62 16.08 -6.83
CA GLY A 106 8.25 16.22 -8.15
C GLY A 106 8.97 14.95 -8.62
N GLN A 107 9.56 14.20 -7.69
CA GLN A 107 10.26 12.96 -8.02
C GLN A 107 9.30 11.83 -8.36
N VAL A 108 8.07 11.84 -7.83
CA VAL A 108 7.00 10.93 -8.27
C VAL A 108 6.66 11.17 -9.74
N ARG A 109 6.54 12.44 -10.17
CA ARG A 109 6.30 12.78 -11.58
C ARG A 109 7.43 12.24 -12.46
N ARG A 110 8.67 12.45 -12.03
CA ARG A 110 9.86 11.96 -12.74
C ARG A 110 9.82 10.44 -12.89
N TYR A 111 9.59 9.70 -11.81
CA TYR A 111 9.47 8.25 -11.81
C TYR A 111 8.40 7.76 -12.81
N VAL A 112 7.22 8.40 -12.83
CA VAL A 112 6.13 8.05 -13.76
C VAL A 112 6.57 8.21 -15.22
N LEU A 113 7.24 9.32 -15.55
CA LEU A 113 7.70 9.59 -16.92
C LEU A 113 8.82 8.62 -17.34
N GLU A 114 9.78 8.39 -16.46
CA GLU A 114 10.90 7.48 -16.69
C GLU A 114 10.41 6.02 -16.86
N THR A 115 9.45 5.58 -16.04
CA THR A 115 8.87 4.23 -16.14
C THR A 115 8.17 4.01 -17.49
N LYS A 116 7.43 5.01 -17.98
CA LYS A 116 6.80 4.93 -19.31
C LYS A 116 7.86 4.86 -20.41
N ALA A 117 8.87 5.73 -20.36
CA ALA A 117 9.95 5.75 -21.34
C ALA A 117 10.72 4.42 -21.37
N PHE A 118 11.07 3.88 -20.20
CA PHE A 118 11.70 2.57 -20.06
C PHE A 118 10.86 1.48 -20.70
N CYS A 119 9.55 1.45 -20.44
CA CYS A 119 8.67 0.43 -20.99
C CYS A 119 8.50 0.54 -22.53
N VAL A 120 8.52 1.75 -23.09
CA VAL A 120 8.56 1.95 -24.56
C VAL A 120 9.83 1.36 -25.15
N GLU A 121 10.98 1.56 -24.51
CA GLU A 121 12.29 1.12 -25.00
C GLU A 121 12.50 -0.39 -24.83
N GLN A 122 12.16 -0.93 -23.65
CA GLN A 122 12.46 -2.31 -23.27
C GLN A 122 11.31 -3.28 -23.53
N GLY A 123 10.08 -2.78 -23.71
CA GLY A 123 8.87 -3.60 -23.90
C GLY A 123 8.32 -4.26 -22.63
N TYR A 124 8.90 -3.97 -21.46
CA TYR A 124 8.43 -4.48 -20.16
C TYR A 124 8.68 -3.48 -19.03
N VAL A 125 8.10 -3.76 -17.87
CA VAL A 125 8.43 -3.16 -16.58
C VAL A 125 8.74 -4.25 -15.56
N GLU A 126 9.42 -3.91 -14.47
CA GLU A 126 9.83 -4.88 -13.44
C GLU A 126 9.58 -4.41 -12.01
N THR A 127 9.39 -5.36 -11.09
CA THR A 127 9.36 -5.10 -9.64
C THR A 127 10.78 -4.89 -9.10
N LEU A 128 10.90 -4.40 -7.86
CA LEU A 128 12.21 -4.29 -7.20
C LEU A 128 12.97 -5.63 -7.12
N LEU A 129 12.26 -6.74 -7.14
CA LEU A 129 12.81 -8.09 -7.10
C LEU A 129 13.03 -8.70 -8.50
N GLY A 130 12.90 -7.91 -9.56
CA GLY A 130 13.19 -8.31 -10.94
C GLY A 130 12.09 -9.12 -11.63
N ARG A 131 10.89 -9.24 -11.03
CA ARG A 131 9.76 -9.86 -11.74
C ARG A 131 9.27 -8.94 -12.84
N ARG A 132 9.20 -9.43 -14.07
CA ARG A 132 8.83 -8.66 -15.26
C ARG A 132 7.38 -8.83 -15.69
N ARG A 133 6.82 -7.79 -16.29
CA ARG A 133 5.59 -7.84 -17.09
C ARG A 133 5.83 -7.16 -18.43
N TYR A 134 5.69 -7.90 -19.51
CA TYR A 134 5.75 -7.37 -20.87
C TYR A 134 4.47 -6.61 -21.20
N ILE A 135 4.61 -5.45 -21.84
CA ILE A 135 3.51 -4.55 -22.19
C ILE A 135 3.67 -4.13 -23.66
N PRO A 136 3.38 -5.04 -24.61
CA PRO A 136 3.57 -4.78 -26.05
C PRO A 136 2.68 -3.63 -26.57
N ASP A 137 1.58 -3.36 -25.89
CA ASP A 137 0.61 -2.33 -26.24
C ASP A 137 1.09 -0.89 -25.97
N MET A 138 2.27 -0.72 -25.36
CA MET A 138 2.84 0.60 -25.04
C MET A 138 3.09 1.46 -26.29
N THR A 139 3.34 0.84 -27.45
CA THR A 139 3.53 1.54 -28.73
C THR A 139 2.29 1.51 -29.62
N SER A 140 1.12 1.15 -29.08
CA SER A 140 -0.11 1.05 -29.85
C SER A 140 -0.53 2.40 -30.45
N ARG A 141 -0.96 2.37 -31.72
CA ARG A 141 -1.55 3.54 -32.40
C ARG A 141 -2.96 3.85 -31.90
N VAL A 142 -3.61 2.90 -31.22
CA VAL A 142 -4.95 3.10 -30.64
C VAL A 142 -4.79 3.75 -29.27
N ASN A 143 -5.21 5.02 -29.14
CA ASN A 143 -5.04 5.81 -27.92
C ASN A 143 -5.61 5.11 -26.66
N ALA A 144 -6.78 4.48 -26.76
CA ALA A 144 -7.38 3.77 -25.62
C ALA A 144 -6.51 2.59 -25.13
N VAL A 145 -5.92 1.83 -26.07
CA VAL A 145 -5.04 0.70 -25.80
C VAL A 145 -3.73 1.18 -25.17
N ARG A 146 -3.11 2.20 -25.78
CA ARG A 146 -1.87 2.80 -25.25
C ARG A 146 -2.07 3.39 -23.86
N ASN A 147 -3.17 4.12 -23.62
CA ASN A 147 -3.46 4.68 -22.30
C ASN A 147 -3.64 3.59 -21.24
N ALA A 148 -4.21 2.43 -21.59
CA ALA A 148 -4.31 1.28 -20.69
C ALA A 148 -2.93 0.67 -20.41
N ALA A 149 -2.07 0.55 -21.42
CA ALA A 149 -0.70 0.12 -21.29
C ALA A 149 0.14 1.05 -20.38
N GLU A 150 -0.01 2.37 -20.54
CA GLU A 150 0.65 3.36 -19.69
C GLU A 150 0.27 3.21 -18.22
N ARG A 151 -1.03 3.04 -17.92
CA ARG A 151 -1.50 2.80 -16.54
C ARG A 151 -0.91 1.51 -15.97
N MET A 152 -0.90 0.45 -16.78
CA MET A 152 -0.35 -0.84 -16.40
C MET A 152 1.16 -0.76 -16.11
N ALA A 153 1.91 0.00 -16.89
CA ALA A 153 3.34 0.19 -16.72
C ALA A 153 3.69 0.96 -15.45
N ILE A 154 2.92 2.00 -15.10
CA ILE A 154 3.12 2.74 -13.84
C ILE A 154 2.77 1.85 -12.65
N ASN A 155 1.66 1.13 -12.74
CA ASN A 155 1.08 0.43 -11.61
C ASN A 155 1.78 -0.88 -11.27
N MET A 156 2.21 -1.64 -12.29
CA MET A 156 2.75 -2.97 -12.12
C MET A 156 4.01 -3.02 -11.22
N PRO A 157 5.01 -2.14 -11.36
CA PRO A 157 6.17 -2.15 -10.47
C PRO A 157 5.79 -1.96 -9.01
N ILE A 158 4.79 -1.11 -8.72
CA ILE A 158 4.36 -0.78 -7.36
C ILE A 158 3.58 -1.95 -6.76
N GLN A 159 2.48 -2.37 -7.41
CA GLN A 159 1.66 -3.48 -6.90
C GLN A 159 2.40 -4.81 -6.92
N GLY A 160 3.19 -5.03 -7.96
CA GLY A 160 4.02 -6.21 -8.09
C GLY A 160 5.03 -6.29 -6.97
N THR A 161 5.71 -5.19 -6.64
CA THR A 161 6.63 -5.16 -5.49
C THR A 161 5.89 -5.37 -4.17
N ALA A 162 4.74 -4.74 -3.95
CA ALA A 162 3.93 -4.99 -2.75
C ALA A 162 3.54 -6.48 -2.61
N ALA A 163 3.14 -7.11 -3.72
CA ALA A 163 2.85 -8.55 -3.75
C ALA A 163 4.09 -9.42 -3.53
N ASP A 164 5.28 -8.97 -3.95
CA ASP A 164 6.55 -9.66 -3.65
C ASP A 164 6.86 -9.62 -2.16
N ILE A 165 6.77 -8.44 -1.55
CA ILE A 165 6.97 -8.25 -0.11
C ILE A 165 5.98 -9.10 0.68
N MET A 166 4.70 -9.12 0.28
CA MET A 166 3.69 -9.96 0.92
C MET A 166 4.05 -11.46 0.82
N LYS A 167 4.52 -11.94 -0.33
CA LYS A 167 4.94 -13.35 -0.48
C LYS A 167 6.15 -13.69 0.37
N ILE A 168 7.11 -12.78 0.51
CA ILE A 168 8.26 -12.96 1.41
C ILE A 168 7.77 -13.05 2.86
N ALA A 169 6.91 -12.12 3.28
CA ALA A 169 6.31 -12.13 4.61
C ALA A 169 5.53 -13.43 4.88
N MET A 170 4.74 -13.92 3.91
CA MET A 170 4.06 -15.23 4.03
C MET A 170 5.04 -16.36 4.29
N ALA A 171 6.15 -16.43 3.54
CA ALA A 171 7.16 -17.48 3.72
C ALA A 171 7.86 -17.38 5.08
N ARG A 172 8.12 -16.15 5.55
CA ARG A 172 8.72 -15.88 6.86
C ARG A 172 7.79 -16.24 8.01
N VAL A 173 6.54 -15.76 7.97
CA VAL A 173 5.49 -16.11 8.94
C VAL A 173 5.28 -17.63 8.98
N HIS A 174 5.26 -18.30 7.83
CA HIS A 174 5.11 -19.76 7.78
C HIS A 174 6.25 -20.48 8.50
N ARG A 175 7.51 -20.05 8.26
CA ARG A 175 8.68 -20.61 8.93
C ARG A 175 8.68 -20.32 10.43
N ALA A 176 8.47 -19.06 10.82
CA ALA A 176 8.44 -18.64 12.22
C ALA A 176 7.33 -19.37 12.99
N LEU A 177 6.16 -19.58 12.37
CA LEU A 177 5.08 -20.33 12.97
C LEU A 177 5.44 -21.81 13.15
N HIS A 178 6.04 -22.43 12.13
CA HIS A 178 6.51 -23.81 12.18
C HIS A 178 7.56 -24.05 13.28
N ASP A 179 8.45 -23.08 13.49
CA ASP A 179 9.52 -23.16 14.48
C ASP A 179 9.08 -22.72 15.89
N SER A 180 7.82 -22.28 16.03
CA SER A 180 7.21 -21.89 17.29
C SER A 180 6.36 -23.01 17.91
N ASP A 181 6.01 -22.87 19.18
CA ASP A 181 5.02 -23.68 19.90
C ASP A 181 3.58 -23.14 19.77
N LEU A 182 3.31 -22.23 18.83
CA LEU A 182 1.97 -21.69 18.61
C LEU A 182 1.06 -22.69 17.88
N HIS A 183 -0.16 -22.84 18.36
CA HIS A 183 -1.21 -23.68 17.76
C HIS A 183 -2.14 -22.85 16.86
N ALA A 184 -1.54 -21.91 16.12
CA ALA A 184 -2.21 -21.03 15.17
C ALA A 184 -2.13 -21.56 13.74
N ARG A 185 -3.01 -21.06 12.86
CA ARG A 185 -3.01 -21.38 11.43
C ARG A 185 -3.33 -20.15 10.61
N VAL A 186 -2.46 -19.80 9.66
CA VAL A 186 -2.79 -18.81 8.63
C VAL A 186 -3.86 -19.41 7.70
N LEU A 187 -4.97 -18.68 7.53
CA LEU A 187 -6.12 -19.14 6.76
C LEU A 187 -6.10 -18.63 5.32
N LEU A 188 -5.86 -17.33 5.16
CA LEU A 188 -5.98 -16.65 3.88
C LEU A 188 -5.15 -15.37 3.84
N GLN A 189 -4.86 -14.94 2.62
CA GLN A 189 -4.25 -13.66 2.31
C GLN A 189 -5.25 -12.84 1.49
N VAL A 190 -5.44 -11.57 1.85
CA VAL A 190 -6.23 -10.59 1.08
C VAL A 190 -5.36 -9.40 0.80
N HIS A 191 -4.80 -9.32 -0.41
CA HIS A 191 -3.90 -8.24 -0.81
C HIS A 191 -2.70 -8.06 0.14
N ASP A 192 -2.75 -7.07 1.03
CA ASP A 192 -1.73 -6.74 2.02
C ASP A 192 -2.04 -7.27 3.43
N GLU A 193 -3.15 -7.99 3.60
CA GLU A 193 -3.59 -8.59 4.86
C GLU A 193 -3.36 -10.11 4.92
N LEU A 194 -2.84 -10.59 6.06
CA LEU A 194 -2.85 -12.00 6.46
C LEU A 194 -3.85 -12.23 7.59
N VAL A 195 -4.71 -13.23 7.43
CA VAL A 195 -5.66 -13.64 8.46
C VAL A 195 -5.28 -15.01 8.98
N ALA A 196 -5.14 -15.11 10.30
CA ALA A 196 -4.85 -16.33 11.03
C ALA A 196 -5.97 -16.65 12.03
N GLU A 197 -6.17 -17.94 12.26
CA GLU A 197 -6.98 -18.46 13.35
C GLU A 197 -6.06 -18.88 14.49
N VAL A 198 -6.36 -18.38 15.70
CA VAL A 198 -5.44 -18.42 16.83
C VAL A 198 -6.22 -18.80 18.10
N PRO A 199 -5.70 -19.71 18.95
CA PRO A 199 -6.22 -19.89 20.29
C PRO A 199 -6.22 -18.57 21.06
N ARG A 200 -7.27 -18.29 21.83
CA ARG A 200 -7.41 -17.01 22.57
C ARG A 200 -6.21 -16.67 23.45
N LEU A 201 -5.57 -17.70 24.03
CA LEU A 201 -4.42 -17.55 24.92
C LEU A 201 -3.11 -17.21 24.17
N GLU A 202 -3.08 -17.34 22.85
CA GLU A 202 -1.88 -17.17 22.02
C GLU A 202 -1.91 -15.88 21.18
N VAL A 203 -3.00 -15.09 21.28
CA VAL A 203 -3.25 -13.91 20.43
C VAL A 203 -2.09 -12.92 20.44
N GLU A 204 -1.58 -12.50 21.61
CA GLU A 204 -0.49 -11.54 21.68
C GLU A 204 0.83 -12.07 21.09
N ARG A 205 1.08 -13.37 21.25
CA ARG A 205 2.29 -14.00 20.71
C ARG A 205 2.21 -14.09 19.19
N MET A 206 1.05 -14.48 18.66
CA MET A 206 0.81 -14.51 17.22
C MET A 206 0.84 -13.12 16.61
N ALA A 207 0.28 -12.12 17.30
CA ALA A 207 0.31 -10.72 16.84
C ALA A 207 1.74 -10.18 16.75
N ARG A 208 2.61 -10.47 17.72
CA ARG A 208 4.04 -10.15 17.65
C ARG A 208 4.72 -10.84 16.48
N LEU A 209 4.54 -12.15 16.34
CA LEU A 209 5.12 -12.92 15.23
C LEU A 209 4.72 -12.34 13.87
N LEU A 210 3.44 -12.05 13.66
CA LEU A 210 2.96 -11.43 12.43
C LEU A 210 3.58 -10.04 12.22
N GLY A 211 3.56 -9.18 13.24
CA GLY A 211 4.14 -7.85 13.19
C GLY A 211 5.61 -7.88 12.81
N ASP A 212 6.42 -8.68 13.50
CA ASP A 212 7.87 -8.76 13.31
C ASP A 212 8.23 -9.33 11.93
N GLU A 213 7.61 -10.44 11.53
CA GLU A 213 7.94 -11.09 10.26
C GLU A 213 7.45 -10.33 9.03
N MET A 214 6.31 -9.64 9.14
CA MET A 214 5.80 -8.78 8.07
C MET A 214 6.59 -7.47 8.00
N SER A 215 6.77 -6.74 9.10
CA SER A 215 7.54 -5.49 9.09
C SER A 215 9.00 -5.71 8.68
N GLY A 216 9.58 -6.86 9.01
CA GLY A 216 10.94 -7.21 8.62
C GLY A 216 11.07 -7.77 7.19
N ALA A 217 9.97 -8.02 6.47
CA ALA A 217 9.97 -8.85 5.27
C ALA A 217 10.89 -8.36 4.14
N TYR A 218 11.03 -7.05 3.98
CA TYR A 218 11.86 -6.44 2.96
C TYR A 218 12.33 -5.06 3.41
N GLU A 219 13.55 -4.67 3.05
CA GLU A 219 14.12 -3.37 3.40
C GLU A 219 13.75 -2.33 2.33
N LEU A 220 13.07 -1.27 2.76
CA LEU A 220 12.77 -0.06 1.98
C LEU A 220 13.35 1.16 2.70
N ASP A 221 13.47 2.29 2.00
CA ASP A 221 13.95 3.55 2.60
C ASP A 221 12.98 4.17 3.63
N VAL A 222 11.78 3.59 3.74
CA VAL A 222 10.76 3.88 4.74
C VAL A 222 10.33 2.58 5.40
N PRO A 223 10.11 2.56 6.73
CA PRO A 223 9.80 1.32 7.44
C PRO A 223 8.48 0.71 6.97
N LEU A 224 8.39 -0.61 6.91
CA LEU A 224 7.11 -1.31 6.75
C LEU A 224 6.39 -1.34 8.10
N VAL A 225 5.16 -0.83 8.14
CA VAL A 225 4.33 -0.77 9.35
C VAL A 225 3.16 -1.74 9.18
N VAL A 226 2.89 -2.53 10.21
CA VAL A 226 1.84 -3.55 10.22
C VAL A 226 0.86 -3.23 11.34
N ASP A 227 -0.42 -3.10 10.99
CA ASP A 227 -1.51 -2.93 11.94
C ASP A 227 -2.14 -4.30 12.21
N VAL A 228 -2.22 -4.71 13.48
CA VAL A 228 -2.81 -6.00 13.88
C VAL A 228 -4.18 -5.78 14.50
N ARG A 229 -5.13 -6.63 14.12
CA ARG A 229 -6.51 -6.65 14.62
C ARG A 229 -6.90 -8.05 15.06
N THR A 230 -7.83 -8.15 16.02
CA THR A 230 -8.34 -9.44 16.51
C THR A 230 -9.84 -9.39 16.76
N GLY A 231 -10.53 -10.50 16.56
CA GLY A 231 -11.97 -10.59 16.79
C GLY A 231 -12.55 -12.00 16.71
N PRO A 232 -13.77 -12.21 17.22
CA PRO A 232 -14.46 -13.50 17.11
C PRO A 232 -14.91 -13.81 15.66
N ASN A 233 -15.08 -12.77 14.85
CA ASN A 233 -15.40 -12.83 13.44
C ASN A 233 -14.66 -11.71 12.69
N TRP A 234 -14.60 -11.80 11.36
CA TRP A 234 -13.78 -10.91 10.54
C TRP A 234 -14.32 -9.47 10.47
N ASP A 235 -15.64 -9.28 10.62
CA ASP A 235 -16.29 -7.97 10.53
C ASP A 235 -16.08 -7.14 11.81
N GLU A 236 -16.08 -7.79 12.97
CA GLU A 236 -16.00 -7.16 14.29
C GLU A 236 -14.56 -7.10 14.88
N MET A 237 -13.53 -7.18 14.02
CA MET A 237 -12.15 -7.13 14.49
C MET A 237 -11.77 -5.75 15.04
N GLN A 238 -11.09 -5.73 16.20
CA GLN A 238 -10.60 -4.52 16.86
C GLN A 238 -9.07 -4.44 16.80
N ARG A 239 -8.54 -3.22 16.70
CA ARG A 239 -7.09 -2.96 16.73
C ARG A 239 -6.49 -3.51 18.03
N LEU A 240 -5.41 -4.26 17.90
CA LEU A 240 -4.65 -4.80 19.00
C LEU A 240 -3.37 -3.96 19.15
N GLU A 241 -3.25 -3.24 20.26
CA GLU A 241 -2.01 -2.55 20.61
C GLU A 241 -1.02 -3.59 21.14
N VAL A 242 -0.10 -4.01 20.28
CA VAL A 242 0.97 -4.90 20.67
C VAL A 242 2.06 -4.04 21.28
N ASN A 243 2.19 -4.06 22.61
CA ASN A 243 3.29 -3.39 23.29
C ASN A 243 4.60 -3.95 22.73
N ALA A 244 5.32 -3.13 21.95
CA ALA A 244 6.69 -3.44 21.55
C ALA A 244 7.49 -3.64 22.83
N THR A 245 7.82 -4.89 23.14
CA THR A 245 8.75 -5.20 24.21
C THR A 245 10.06 -4.51 23.88
N ALA A 246 10.49 -3.65 24.80
CA ALA A 246 11.78 -2.97 24.75
C ALA A 246 12.88 -4.02 24.49
N ASN A 247 13.45 -4.01 23.29
CA ASN A 247 14.72 -4.65 23.06
C ASN A 247 15.77 -3.82 23.83
N ALA A 248 16.15 -4.34 24.99
CA ALA A 248 17.35 -3.97 25.72
C ALA A 248 18.57 -4.70 25.13
#